data_AF-A0A3D0JIE9-F1
#
_entry.id   AF-A0A3D0JIE9-F1
#
_cell.length_a   1.000
_cell.length_b   1.000
_cell.length_c   1.000
_cell.angle_alpha   90.00
_cell.angle_beta   90.00
_cell.angle_gamma   90.00
#
_symmetry.space_group_name_H-M   'P 1'
#
loop_
_entity.id
_entity.type
_entity.pdbx_description
1 polymer ?
#
loop_
_entity_poly.entity_id
_entity_poly.type
_entity_poly.pdbx_seq_one_letter_code
_entity_poly.pdbx_strand_id
1 'polypeptide(L)'
;MTEQVSSGFGLAAFDWAIIIVLAISTLMSLRRGFLKEALSLGTWIAAFIVARQFHEPMDQLLEIQIIDPLMRSIAAFAALFIGTLLVGAALGFLLG
;
A
#
# COMPACT_ATOMS: atom_id res chain seq x y z
N MET A 1 -26.01 -43.10 -27.24
CA MET A 1 -24.70 -42.41 -27.17
C MET A 1 -24.97 -40.92 -27.16
N THR A 2 -25.14 -40.31 -25.99
CA THR A 2 -25.20 -38.85 -25.88
C THR A 2 -23.77 -38.36 -25.89
N GLU A 3 -23.38 -37.68 -26.96
CA GLU A 3 -22.08 -37.05 -27.06
C GLU A 3 -21.95 -36.04 -25.91
N GLN A 4 -21.23 -36.46 -24.88
CA GLN A 4 -20.68 -35.57 -23.87
C GLN A 4 -19.73 -34.65 -24.61
N VAL A 5 -20.22 -33.44 -24.88
CA VAL A 5 -19.41 -32.34 -25.40
C VAL A 5 -18.23 -32.18 -24.44
N SER A 6 -17.07 -32.65 -24.89
CA SER A 6 -15.77 -32.35 -24.31
C SER A 6 -15.55 -30.84 -24.45
N SER A 7 -15.90 -30.08 -23.41
CA SER A 7 -15.40 -28.71 -23.27
C SER A 7 -13.90 -28.82 -23.01
N GLY A 8 -13.09 -28.36 -23.97
CA GLY A 8 -11.62 -28.39 -23.92
C GLY A 8 -10.98 -27.68 -22.71
N PHE A 9 -11.79 -27.10 -21.83
CA PHE A 9 -11.53 -26.87 -20.41
C PHE A 9 -12.76 -27.37 -19.65
N GLY A 10 -12.64 -28.46 -18.89
CA GLY A 10 -13.75 -29.20 -18.27
C GLY A 10 -14.44 -28.46 -17.10
N LEU A 11 -14.96 -27.26 -17.35
CA LEU A 11 -15.74 -26.47 -16.38
C LEU A 11 -17.18 -26.35 -16.90
N ALA A 12 -18.14 -26.66 -16.05
CA ALA A 12 -19.56 -26.52 -16.35
C ALA A 12 -19.93 -25.02 -16.47
N ALA A 13 -21.03 -24.71 -17.15
CA ALA A 13 -21.55 -23.33 -17.20
C ALA A 13 -21.82 -22.74 -15.79
N PHE A 14 -22.13 -23.61 -14.83
CA PHE A 14 -22.29 -23.28 -13.42
C PHE A 14 -20.96 -22.82 -12.77
N ASP A 15 -19.84 -23.46 -13.11
CA ASP A 15 -18.51 -23.09 -12.60
C ASP A 15 -18.10 -21.69 -13.09
N TRP A 16 -18.42 -21.37 -14.35
CA TRP A 16 -18.21 -20.02 -14.90
C TRP A 16 -19.08 -18.96 -14.21
N ALA A 17 -20.33 -19.29 -13.86
CA ALA A 17 -21.19 -18.39 -13.10
C ALA A 17 -20.61 -18.09 -11.71
N ILE A 18 -20.07 -19.10 -11.03
CA ILE A 18 -19.39 -18.95 -9.74
C ILE A 18 -18.15 -18.05 -9.87
N ILE A 19 -17.31 -18.29 -10.89
CA ILE A 19 -16.09 -17.49 -11.13
C ILE A 19 -16.45 -16.01 -11.35
N ILE A 20 -17.48 -15.72 -12.15
CA ILE A 20 -17.93 -14.34 -12.40
C ILE A 20 -18.43 -13.68 -11.12
N VAL A 21 -19.26 -14.37 -10.34
CA VAL A 21 -19.78 -13.83 -9.07
C VAL A 21 -18.66 -13.59 -8.07
N LEU A 22 -17.70 -14.52 -7.94
CA LEU A 22 -16.52 -14.37 -7.09
C LEU A 22 -15.62 -13.22 -7.57
N ALA A 23 -15.37 -13.10 -8.87
CA ALA A 23 -14.58 -12.02 -9.44
C ALA A 23 -15.22 -10.65 -9.18
N ILE A 24 -16.54 -10.53 -9.36
CA ILE A 24 -17.26 -9.28 -9.08
C ILE A 24 -17.28 -8.99 -7.58
N SER A 25 -17.52 -9.99 -6.74
CA SER A 25 -17.56 -9.82 -5.28
C SER A 25 -16.20 -9.42 -4.69
N THR A 26 -15.13 -10.05 -5.17
CA THR A 26 -13.75 -9.69 -4.77
C THR A 26 -13.38 -8.30 -5.28
N LEU A 27 -13.71 -7.97 -6.53
CA LEU A 27 -13.45 -6.64 -7.10
C LEU A 27 -14.23 -5.52 -6.38
N MET A 28 -15.49 -5.78 -5.98
CA MET A 28 -16.28 -4.84 -5.19
C MET A 28 -15.76 -4.68 -3.77
N SER A 29 -15.33 -5.77 -3.12
CA SER A 29 -14.71 -5.74 -1.78
C SER A 29 -13.37 -4.98 -1.79
N LEU A 30 -12.58 -5.18 -2.85
CA LEU A 30 -11.31 -4.48 -3.07
C LEU A 30 -11.49 -2.97 -3.22
N ARG A 31 -12.53 -2.54 -3.95
CA ARG A 31 -12.73 -1.15 -4.35
C ARG A 31 -13.05 -0.18 -3.22
N ARG A 32 -13.70 -0.60 -2.13
CA ARG A 32 -14.21 0.35 -1.10
C ARG A 32 -13.44 0.36 0.21
N GLY A 33 -12.91 -0.78 0.65
CA GLY A 33 -12.19 -0.89 1.93
C GLY A 33 -10.73 -1.28 1.76
N PHE A 34 -10.47 -2.33 0.99
CA PHE A 34 -9.14 -2.90 0.88
C PHE A 34 -8.13 -1.98 0.20
N LEU A 35 -8.52 -1.23 -0.83
CA LEU A 35 -7.61 -0.28 -1.48
C LEU A 35 -7.15 0.81 -0.51
N LYS A 36 -8.05 1.30 0.36
CA LYS A 36 -7.71 2.26 1.42
C LYS A 36 -6.75 1.65 2.44
N GLU A 37 -7.00 0.40 2.86
CA GLU A 37 -6.11 -0.30 3.79
C GLU A 37 -4.73 -0.58 3.19
N ALA A 38 -4.69 -1.05 1.94
CA ALA A 38 -3.45 -1.33 1.21
C ALA A 38 -2.63 -0.06 0.96
N LEU A 39 -3.29 1.07 0.64
CA LEU A 39 -2.61 2.37 0.49
C LEU A 39 -2.06 2.88 1.82
N SER A 40 -2.79 2.69 2.93
CA SER A 40 -2.31 3.05 4.27
C SER A 40 -1.07 2.22 4.67
N LEU A 41 -1.13 0.90 4.49
CA LEU A 41 0.00 0.00 4.71
C LEU A 41 1.18 0.33 3.80
N GLY A 42 0.93 0.55 2.51
CA GLY A 42 1.94 0.94 1.53
C GLY A 42 2.61 2.26 1.89
N THR A 43 1.83 3.24 2.37
CA THR A 43 2.34 4.54 2.85
C THR A 43 3.24 4.36 4.06
N TRP A 44 2.89 3.49 5.00
CA TRP A 44 3.71 3.20 6.16
C TRP A 44 5.05 2.56 5.79
N ILE A 45 5.03 1.59 4.87
CA ILE A 45 6.25 0.96 4.33
C ILE A 45 7.10 2.00 3.59
N ALA A 46 6.49 2.83 2.75
CA ALA A 46 7.19 3.89 2.02
C ALA A 46 7.82 4.91 2.98
N ALA A 47 7.10 5.33 4.02
CA ALA A 47 7.63 6.23 5.05
C ALA A 47 8.84 5.63 5.77
N PHE A 48 8.81 4.34 6.08
CA PHE A 48 9.95 3.66 6.69
C PHE A 48 11.16 3.61 5.75
N ILE A 49 10.95 3.30 4.46
CA ILE A 49 12.03 3.28 3.45
C ILE A 49 12.63 4.69 3.29
N VAL A 50 11.78 5.71 3.14
CA VAL A 50 12.24 7.10 2.99
C VAL A 50 13.00 7.56 4.22
N ALA A 51 12.47 7.32 5.42
CA ALA A 51 13.18 7.68 6.66
C ALA A 51 14.52 6.95 6.76
N ARG A 52 14.59 5.65 6.46
CA ARG A 52 15.84 4.87 6.45
C ARG A 52 16.85 5.40 5.42
N GLN A 53 16.42 5.78 4.22
CA GLN A 53 17.33 6.19 3.16
C GLN A 53 17.80 7.64 3.31
N PHE A 54 16.94 8.53 3.81
CA PHE A 54 17.19 9.98 3.82
C PHE A 54 17.51 10.55 5.20
N HIS A 55 17.51 9.75 6.28
CA HIS A 55 17.82 10.25 7.62
C HIS A 55 19.20 10.91 7.73
N GLU A 56 20.25 10.40 7.07
CA GLU A 56 21.60 10.99 7.11
C GLU A 56 21.65 12.40 6.48
N PRO A 57 21.17 12.63 5.24
CA PRO A 57 21.05 13.99 4.70
C PRO A 57 20.21 14.92 5.56
N MET A 58 19.14 14.40 6.15
CA MET A 58 18.26 15.18 7.03
C MET A 58 18.96 15.52 8.35
N ASP A 59 19.76 14.61 8.91
CA ASP A 59 20.56 14.84 10.11
C ASP A 59 21.54 16.01 9.93
N GLN A 60 22.19 16.08 8.76
CA GLN A 60 23.09 17.20 8.40
C GLN A 60 22.35 18.54 8.33
N LEU A 61 21.12 18.57 7.81
CA LEU A 61 20.30 19.79 7.74
C LEU A 61 19.89 20.28 9.14
N LEU A 62 19.72 19.37 10.10
CA LEU A 62 19.38 19.70 11.48
C LEU A 62 20.61 20.01 12.36
N GLU A 63 21.83 19.93 11.84
CA GLU A 63 23.06 20.13 12.62
C GLU A 63 23.12 21.48 13.34
N ILE A 64 22.57 22.52 12.72
CA ILE A 64 22.53 23.88 13.29
C ILE A 64 21.47 24.01 14.40
N GLN A 65 20.45 23.15 14.38
CA GLN A 65 19.28 23.23 15.27
C GLN A 65 19.40 22.30 16.48
N ILE A 66 20.01 21.13 16.31
CA ILE A 66 20.16 20.10 17.34
C ILE A 66 21.63 19.74 17.50
N ILE A 67 22.17 20.04 18.68
CA ILE A 67 23.59 19.83 19.02
C ILE A 67 23.87 18.36 19.36
N ASP A 68 22.93 17.69 20.02
CA ASP A 68 23.08 16.29 20.42
C ASP A 68 22.88 15.34 19.21
N PRO A 69 23.90 14.56 18.82
CA PRO A 69 23.85 13.70 17.63
C PRO A 69 22.77 12.61 17.72
N LEU A 70 22.52 12.07 18.91
CA LEU A 70 21.51 11.02 19.10
C LEU A 70 20.11 11.61 18.91
N MET A 71 19.83 12.74 19.56
CA MET A 71 18.53 13.42 19.41
C MET A 71 18.31 13.91 17.98
N ARG A 72 19.37 14.36 17.30
CA ARG A 72 19.31 14.83 15.92
C ARG A 72 18.95 13.69 14.95
N SER A 73 19.60 12.54 15.08
CA SER A 73 19.33 11.37 14.23
C SER A 73 17.89 10.87 14.41
N ILE A 74 17.40 10.83 15.66
CA ILE A 74 16.01 10.46 15.97
C ILE A 74 15.04 11.49 15.37
N ALA A 75 15.32 12.78 15.52
CA ALA A 75 14.47 13.85 14.99
C ALA A 75 14.43 13.85 13.45
N ALA A 76 15.57 13.64 12.79
CA ALA A 76 15.67 13.54 11.34
C ALA A 76 14.84 12.37 10.79
N PHE A 77 14.97 11.19 11.42
CA PHE A 77 14.16 10.03 11.06
C PHE A 77 12.67 10.28 11.28
N ALA A 78 12.28 10.81 12.45
CA ALA A 78 10.90 11.09 12.79
C ALA A 78 10.27 12.13 11.84
N ALA A 79 11.00 13.20 11.51
CA ALA A 79 10.53 14.23 10.59
C ALA A 79 10.25 13.67 9.18
N LEU A 80 11.16 12.86 8.64
CA LEU A 80 10.96 12.20 7.35
C LEU A 80 9.81 11.19 7.39
N PHE A 81 9.72 10.41 8.45
CA PHE A 81 8.68 9.41 8.61
C PHE A 81 7.29 10.07 8.66
N ILE A 82 7.10 11.05 9.54
CA ILE A 82 5.84 11.78 9.70
C ILE A 82 5.53 12.57 8.41
N GLY A 83 6.51 13.25 7.83
CA GLY A 83 6.32 13.99 6.58
C GLY A 83 5.85 13.09 5.44
N THR A 84 6.44 11.89 5.30
CA THR A 84 6.05 10.92 4.27
C THR A 84 4.65 10.34 4.55
N LEU A 85 4.32 10.06 5.80
CA LEU A 85 2.97 9.62 6.18
C LEU A 85 1.91 10.68 5.84
N LEU A 86 2.18 11.95 6.12
CA LEU A 86 1.26 13.05 5.80
C LEU A 86 1.04 13.17 4.30
N VAL A 87 2.11 13.07 3.50
CA VAL A 87 2.02 13.10 2.04
C VAL A 87 1.21 11.91 1.52
N GLY A 88 1.52 10.69 1.98
CA GLY A 88 0.80 9.49 1.56
C GLY A 88 -0.66 9.48 2.02
N ALA A 89 -0.97 10.02 3.21
CA ALA A 89 -2.34 10.20 3.68
C ALA A 89 -3.11 11.24 2.84
N ALA A 90 -2.47 12.35 2.46
CA ALA A 90 -3.07 13.34 1.56
C ALA A 90 -3.35 12.74 0.18
N LEU A 91 -2.41 11.97 -0.39
CA LEU A 91 -2.63 11.20 -1.61
C LEU A 91 -3.78 10.20 -1.47
N GLY A 92 -3.82 9.45 -0.37
CA GLY A 92 -4.91 8.52 -0.07
C GLY A 92 -6.28 9.20 0.09
N PHE A 93 -6.31 10.44 0.58
CA PHE A 93 -7.52 11.26 0.65
C PHE A 93 -7.96 11.77 -0.72
N LEU A 94 -7.03 12.14 -1.60
CA LEU A 94 -7.36 12.61 -2.96
C LEU A 94 -7.80 11.47 -3.91
N LEU A 95 -7.28 10.26 -3.70
CA LEU A 95 -7.57 9.08 -4.52
C LEU A 95 -8.82 8.30 -4.06
N GLY A 96 -9.35 8.61 -2.88
CA GLY A 96 -10.48 7.93 -2.25
C GLY A 96 -11.71 8.82 -2.06
#